data_AF-K2AA85-F1
#
_entry.id   AF-K2AA85-F1
#
_cell.length_a   1.000
_cell.length_b   1.000
_cell.length_c   1.000
_cell.angle_alpha   90.00
_cell.angle_beta   90.00
_cell.angle_gamma   90.00
#
_symmetry.space_group_name_H-M   'P 1'
#
loop_
_entity.id
_entity.type
_entity.pdbx_description
1 polymer ?
#
loop_
_entity_poly.entity_id
_entity_poly.type
_entity_poly.pdbx_seq_one_letter_code
_entity_poly.pdbx_strand_id
1 'polypeptide(L)'
;MQKTYWWRFVGLFLGLIVLGWGYISINVYEIGICEVAGDCFFKYHKYIDYLMQASLSLIFTSAVLFFVNDFVFKKWLKFAIAWITLATIFIIFAPTSSTQIVGNPTKESVSIWMGSLFVIISIIQMIVLSKNQKKI
;
A
#
# COMPACT_ATOMS: atom_id res chain seq x y z
N MET A 1 -26.80 -14.57 -3.99
CA MET A 1 -25.33 -14.70 -4.17
C MET A 1 -24.64 -14.16 -2.92
N GLN A 2 -23.99 -15.02 -2.14
CA GLN A 2 -23.23 -14.61 -0.95
C GLN A 2 -22.05 -13.75 -1.38
N LYS A 3 -22.12 -12.46 -1.06
CA LYS A 3 -21.08 -11.50 -1.38
C LYS A 3 -19.91 -11.72 -0.42
N THR A 4 -18.75 -12.04 -0.98
CA THR A 4 -17.53 -12.34 -0.24
C THR A 4 -16.89 -11.04 0.25
N TYR A 5 -17.50 -10.41 1.27
CA TYR A 5 -17.05 -9.15 1.86
C TYR A 5 -15.77 -9.26 2.71
N TRP A 6 -15.35 -10.49 3.02
CA TRP A 6 -14.28 -10.77 3.98
C TRP A 6 -12.94 -10.10 3.63
N TRP A 7 -12.57 -10.08 2.35
CA TRP A 7 -11.30 -9.49 1.90
C TRP A 7 -11.17 -7.99 2.20
N ARG A 8 -12.28 -7.25 2.26
CA ARG A 8 -12.30 -5.83 2.60
C ARG A 8 -11.98 -5.60 4.09
N PHE A 9 -12.52 -6.47 4.94
CA PHE A 9 -12.24 -6.46 6.37
C PHE A 9 -10.82 -6.95 6.67
N VAL A 10 -10.35 -7.97 5.96
CA VAL A 10 -8.98 -8.47 6.10
C VAL A 10 -7.96 -7.37 5.82
N GLY A 11 -8.13 -6.60 4.75
CA GLY A 11 -7.26 -5.46 4.45
C GLY A 11 -7.26 -4.44 5.57
N LEU A 12 -8.43 -3.93 5.95
CA LEU A 12 -8.56 -2.93 7.00
C LEU A 12 -7.96 -3.40 8.34
N PHE A 13 -8.25 -4.64 8.74
CA PHE A 13 -7.76 -5.21 9.99
C PHE A 13 -6.25 -5.41 9.98
N LEU A 14 -5.68 -5.91 8.87
CA LEU A 14 -4.24 -6.03 8.70
C LEU A 14 -3.54 -4.67 8.80
N GLY A 15 -4.11 -3.64 8.16
CA GLY A 15 -3.61 -2.28 8.24
C GLY A 15 -3.60 -1.74 9.67
N LEU A 16 -4.68 -1.93 10.42
CA LEU A 16 -4.77 -1.52 11.82
C LEU A 16 -3.77 -2.25 12.72
N ILE A 17 -3.57 -3.56 12.52
CA ILE A 17 -2.57 -4.33 13.28
C ILE A 17 -1.17 -3.76 13.06
N VAL A 18 -0.78 -3.57 11.80
CA VAL A 18 0.57 -3.07 11.46
C VAL A 18 0.76 -1.64 11.99
N LEU A 19 -0.26 -0.80 11.88
CA LEU A 19 -0.22 0.56 12.41
C LEU A 19 -0.09 0.58 13.94
N GLY A 20 -0.88 -0.25 14.65
CA GLY A 20 -0.81 -0.39 16.09
C GLY A 20 0.55 -0.91 16.56
N TRP A 21 1.08 -1.93 15.88
CA TRP A 21 2.41 -2.46 16.18
C TRP A 21 3.52 -1.43 15.94
N GLY A 22 3.45 -0.68 14.85
CA GLY A 22 4.40 0.40 14.57
C GLY A 22 4.33 1.52 15.62
N TYR A 23 3.12 1.92 16.02
CA TYR A 23 2.93 2.92 17.07
C TYR A 23 3.51 2.48 18.43
N ILE A 24 3.30 1.21 18.81
CA ILE A 24 3.89 0.63 20.02
C ILE A 24 5.43 0.65 19.94
N SER A 25 5.98 0.28 18.77
CA SER A 25 7.43 0.21 18.58
C SER A 25 8.11 1.59 18.66
N ILE A 26 7.44 2.65 18.21
CA ILE A 26 7.94 4.02 18.32
C ILE A 26 7.90 4.51 19.77
N ASN A 27 6.83 4.22 20.51
CA ASN A 27 6.60 4.72 21.86
C ASN A 27 6.99 3.71 22.96
N VAL A 28 7.86 2.76 22.64
CA VAL A 28 8.16 1.61 23.52
C VAL A 28 8.68 2.03 24.91
N TYR A 29 9.39 3.15 25.00
CA TYR A 29 9.90 3.70 26.26
C TYR A 29 8.83 4.49 27.03
N GLU A 30 7.97 5.24 26.33
CA GLU A 30 6.88 6.01 26.96
C GLU A 30 5.78 5.10 27.52
N ILE A 31 5.53 3.95 26.86
CA ILE A 31 4.55 2.96 27.30
C ILE A 31 5.12 2.07 28.42
N GLY A 32 6.41 2.20 28.77
CA GLY A 32 7.05 1.42 29.82
C GLY A 32 7.29 -0.05 29.45
N ILE A 33 7.26 -0.38 28.16
CA ILE A 33 7.50 -1.76 27.68
C ILE A 33 8.99 -2.10 27.73
N CYS A 34 9.86 -1.09 27.54
CA CYS A 34 11.29 -1.24 27.71
C CYS A 34 11.83 -0.15 28.64
N GLU A 35 12.43 -0.57 29.76
CA GLU A 35 12.86 0.31 30.86
C GLU A 35 14.27 0.88 30.66
N VAL A 36 15.11 0.26 29.82
CA VAL A 36 16.52 0.66 29.63
C VAL A 36 16.93 0.49 28.17
N ALA A 37 17.84 1.34 27.68
CA ALA A 37 18.47 1.24 26.36
C ALA A 37 19.30 -0.06 26.23
N GLY A 38 18.63 -1.16 25.93
CA GLY A 38 19.20 -2.50 25.70
C GLY A 38 18.54 -3.22 24.52
N ASP A 39 18.72 -4.55 24.44
CA ASP A 39 18.06 -5.40 23.45
C ASP A 39 16.59 -5.61 23.81
N CYS A 40 15.77 -4.65 23.38
CA CYS A 40 14.32 -4.70 23.43
C CYS A 40 13.80 -5.41 22.17
N PHE A 41 12.95 -6.43 22.33
CA PHE A 41 12.35 -7.14 21.18
C PHE A 41 11.51 -6.21 20.29
N PHE A 42 10.90 -5.18 20.88
CA PHE A 42 10.09 -4.17 20.19
C PHE A 42 10.86 -2.89 19.89
N LYS A 43 12.19 -2.99 19.77
CA LYS A 43 13.04 -1.83 19.46
C LYS A 43 12.62 -1.23 18.12
N TYR A 44 12.51 0.09 18.10
CA TYR A 44 12.28 0.83 16.86
C TYR A 44 13.39 0.58 15.84
N HIS A 45 12.98 0.32 14.61
CA HIS A 45 13.84 0.27 13.45
C HIS A 45 13.28 1.17 12.35
N LYS A 46 14.15 1.77 11.54
CA LYS A 46 13.76 2.69 10.47
C LYS A 46 12.75 2.09 9.47
N TYR A 47 12.75 0.76 9.28
CA TYR A 47 11.78 0.12 8.39
C TYR A 47 10.33 0.19 8.90
N ILE A 48 10.14 0.43 10.21
CA ILE A 48 8.82 0.56 10.83
C ILE A 48 8.08 1.78 10.28
N ASP A 49 8.78 2.89 10.01
CA ASP A 49 8.17 4.08 9.42
C ASP A 49 7.57 3.78 8.04
N TYR A 50 8.31 3.03 7.21
CA TYR A 50 7.83 2.62 5.88
C TYR A 50 6.63 1.67 5.99
N LEU A 51 6.63 0.75 6.97
CA LEU A 51 5.49 -0.15 7.21
C LEU A 51 4.26 0.59 7.73
N MET A 52 4.44 1.61 8.58
CA MET A 52 3.35 2.47 9.06
C MET A 52 2.77 3.32 7.94
N GLN A 53 3.62 3.86 7.06
CA GLN A 53 3.15 4.59 5.89
C GLN A 53 2.38 3.68 4.92
N ALA A 54 2.86 2.46 4.71
CA ALA A 54 2.17 1.46 3.91
C ALA A 54 0.82 1.05 4.54
N SER A 55 0.75 0.90 5.87
CA SER A 55 -0.48 0.52 6.56
C SER A 55 -1.52 1.63 6.51
N LEU A 56 -1.14 2.90 6.64
CA LEU A 56 -2.03 4.05 6.43
C LEU A 56 -2.62 4.05 5.02
N SER A 57 -1.78 3.84 4.00
CA SER A 57 -2.24 3.73 2.61
C SER A 57 -3.23 2.57 2.44
N LEU A 58 -2.95 1.44 3.06
CA LEU A 58 -3.80 0.25 3.00
C LEU A 58 -5.16 0.47 3.69
N ILE A 59 -5.19 1.13 4.84
CA ILE A 59 -6.43 1.51 5.54
C ILE A 59 -7.27 2.45 4.66
N PHE A 60 -6.64 3.51 4.14
CA PHE A 60 -7.34 4.52 3.33
C PHE A 60 -7.90 3.91 2.04
N THR A 61 -7.09 3.14 1.32
CA THR A 61 -7.53 2.45 0.09
C THR A 61 -8.63 1.43 0.39
N SER A 62 -8.51 0.65 1.47
CA SER A 62 -9.55 -0.32 1.88
C SER A 62 -10.88 0.38 2.21
N ALA A 63 -10.83 1.53 2.88
CA ALA A 63 -12.02 2.32 3.19
C ALA A 63 -12.72 2.82 1.91
N VAL A 64 -11.97 3.34 0.94
CA VAL A 64 -12.52 3.78 -0.36
C VAL A 64 -13.11 2.61 -1.15
N LEU A 65 -12.37 1.49 -1.20
CA LEU A 65 -12.78 0.29 -1.94
C LEU A 65 -14.03 -0.38 -1.31
N PHE A 66 -14.36 -0.07 -0.06
CA PHE A 66 -15.58 -0.54 0.59
C PHE A 66 -16.84 -0.06 -0.13
N PHE A 67 -16.80 1.10 -0.80
CA PHE A 67 -17.95 1.65 -1.53
C PHE A 67 -18.04 1.19 -2.99
N VAL A 68 -17.06 0.40 -3.47
CA VAL A 68 -17.02 -0.07 -4.86
C VAL A 68 -17.86 -1.35 -5.03
N ASN A 69 -18.57 -1.46 -6.16
CA ASN A 69 -19.32 -2.67 -6.51
C ASN A 69 -18.37 -3.86 -6.72
N ASP A 70 -18.74 -5.06 -6.24
CA ASP A 70 -17.94 -6.28 -6.32
C ASP A 70 -17.45 -6.63 -7.72
N PHE A 71 -18.27 -6.40 -8.75
CA PHE A 71 -17.86 -6.67 -10.13
C PHE A 71 -16.70 -5.76 -10.56
N VAL A 72 -16.82 -4.47 -10.24
CA VAL A 72 -15.80 -3.46 -10.54
C VAL A 72 -14.54 -3.76 -9.72
N PHE A 73 -14.71 -4.07 -8.42
CA PHE A 73 -13.62 -4.40 -7.51
C PHE A 73 -12.83 -5.62 -7.99
N LYS A 74 -13.48 -6.72 -8.37
CA LYS A 74 -12.77 -7.93 -8.86
C LYS A 74 -11.96 -7.66 -10.12
N LYS A 75 -12.48 -6.85 -11.04
CA LYS A 75 -11.74 -6.45 -12.25
C LYS A 75 -10.56 -5.54 -11.93
N TRP A 76 -10.78 -4.56 -11.07
CA TRP A 76 -9.72 -3.67 -10.58
C TRP A 76 -8.63 -4.44 -9.82
N LEU A 77 -8.99 -5.42 -8.98
CA LEU A 77 -8.05 -6.23 -8.22
C LEU A 77 -7.11 -7.03 -9.14
N LYS A 78 -7.63 -7.63 -10.22
CA LYS A 78 -6.80 -8.32 -11.22
C LYS A 78 -5.81 -7.36 -11.88
N PHE A 79 -6.26 -6.16 -12.22
CA PHE A 79 -5.39 -5.11 -12.75
C PHE A 79 -4.32 -4.69 -11.71
N ALA A 80 -4.71 -4.49 -10.45
CA ALA A 80 -3.80 -4.10 -9.38
C ALA A 80 -2.70 -5.14 -9.15
N ILE A 81 -3.03 -6.43 -9.13
CA ILE A 81 -2.05 -7.52 -9.00
C ILE A 81 -1.06 -7.52 -10.16
N ALA A 82 -1.55 -7.35 -11.40
CA ALA A 82 -0.69 -7.29 -12.58
C ALA A 82 0.21 -6.04 -12.55
N TRP A 83 -0.34 -4.88 -12.17
CA TRP A 83 0.39 -3.64 -12.07
C TRP A 83 1.47 -3.67 -10.99
N ILE A 84 1.15 -4.21 -9.81
CA ILE A 84 2.12 -4.35 -8.72
C ILE A 84 3.29 -5.23 -9.18
N THR A 85 3.00 -6.38 -9.81
CA THR A 85 4.04 -7.26 -10.37
C THR A 85 4.95 -6.50 -11.33
N LEU A 86 4.35 -5.73 -12.25
CA LEU A 86 5.08 -4.92 -13.22
C LEU A 86 5.92 -3.82 -12.53
N ALA A 87 5.34 -3.10 -11.57
CA ALA A 87 6.01 -2.04 -10.81
C ALA A 87 7.20 -2.59 -10.03
N THR A 88 7.04 -3.74 -9.37
CA THR A 88 8.11 -4.42 -8.64
C THR A 88 9.27 -4.76 -9.58
N ILE A 89 8.97 -5.30 -10.77
CA ILE A 89 9.99 -5.58 -11.79
C ILE A 89 10.78 -4.31 -12.12
N PHE A 90 10.09 -3.21 -12.48
CA PHE A 90 10.76 -1.95 -12.83
C PHE A 90 11.59 -1.37 -11.68
N ILE A 91 11.08 -1.42 -10.44
CA ILE A 91 11.78 -0.91 -9.25
C ILE A 91 13.05 -1.74 -8.95
N ILE A 92 12.99 -3.07 -9.14
CA ILE A 92 14.15 -3.95 -8.92
C ILE A 92 15.27 -3.64 -9.91
N PHE A 93 14.93 -3.43 -11.18
CA PHE A 93 15.89 -3.14 -12.25
C PHE A 93 16.41 -1.69 -12.24
N ALA A 94 15.75 -0.78 -11.51
CA ALA A 94 16.20 0.60 -11.41
C ALA A 94 17.46 0.75 -10.51
N PRO A 95 18.40 1.64 -10.85
CA PRO A 95 19.61 1.88 -10.05
C PRO A 95 19.30 2.55 -8.70
N THR A 96 20.08 2.20 -7.67
CA THR A 96 19.97 2.77 -6.31
C THR A 96 20.53 4.20 -6.20
N SER A 97 21.46 4.57 -7.07
CA SER A 97 22.08 5.90 -7.11
C SER A 97 22.34 6.32 -8.54
N SER A 98 21.97 7.54 -8.91
CA SER A 98 22.35 8.14 -10.19
C SER A 98 23.73 8.79 -10.06
N THR A 99 24.77 8.22 -10.66
CA THR A 99 26.01 8.96 -10.95
C THR A 99 25.69 9.99 -12.02
N GLN A 100 25.60 11.28 -11.65
CA GLN A 100 25.73 12.55 -12.41
C GLN A 100 25.27 12.66 -13.89
N ILE A 101 24.63 11.65 -14.45
CA ILE A 101 24.06 11.63 -15.78
C ILE A 101 22.60 11.96 -15.58
N VAL A 102 22.28 13.22 -15.86
CA VAL A 102 20.94 13.77 -15.97
C VAL A 102 20.08 12.79 -16.76
N GLY A 103 19.11 12.14 -16.10
CA GLY A 103 18.09 11.33 -16.78
C GLY A 103 17.99 9.85 -16.42
N ASN A 104 18.88 9.26 -15.63
CA ASN A 104 18.69 7.87 -15.20
C ASN A 104 17.67 7.78 -14.05
N PRO A 105 16.54 7.07 -14.23
CA PRO A 105 15.51 7.01 -13.21
C PRO A 105 16.00 6.15 -12.03
N THR A 106 16.08 6.75 -10.85
CA THR A 106 16.41 6.05 -9.60
C THR A 106 15.25 5.15 -9.14
N LYS A 107 15.50 4.17 -8.28
CA LYS A 107 14.44 3.34 -7.66
C LYS A 107 13.30 4.16 -7.07
N GLU A 108 13.63 5.27 -6.42
CA GLU A 108 12.67 6.20 -5.84
C GLU A 108 11.83 6.90 -6.91
N SER A 109 12.47 7.43 -7.96
CA SER A 109 11.74 8.05 -9.06
C SER A 109 10.81 7.05 -9.76
N VAL A 110 11.29 5.83 -10.04
CA VAL A 110 10.47 4.77 -10.65
C VAL A 110 9.30 4.38 -9.76
N SER A 111 9.49 4.25 -8.45
CA SER A 111 8.38 3.91 -7.54
C SER A 111 7.33 5.00 -7.47
N ILE A 112 7.74 6.28 -7.46
CA ILE A 112 6.84 7.44 -7.50
C ILE A 112 6.04 7.46 -8.81
N TRP A 113 6.70 7.29 -9.95
CA TRP A 113 6.03 7.27 -11.25
C TRP A 113 5.07 6.10 -11.40
N MET A 114 5.51 4.87 -11.05
CA MET A 114 4.66 3.68 -11.12
C MET A 114 3.46 3.77 -10.17
N GLY A 115 3.65 4.34 -8.98
CA GLY A 115 2.57 4.60 -8.02
C GLY A 115 1.60 5.67 -8.51
N SER A 116 2.09 6.77 -9.08
CA SER A 116 1.25 7.85 -9.59
C SER A 116 0.40 7.39 -10.76
N LEU A 117 1.01 6.68 -11.73
CA LEU A 117 0.29 6.09 -12.86
C LEU A 117 -0.74 5.05 -12.41
N PHE A 118 -0.40 4.24 -11.39
CA PHE A 118 -1.34 3.27 -10.83
C PHE A 118 -2.64 3.94 -10.37
N VAL A 119 -2.52 5.04 -9.62
CA VAL A 119 -3.69 5.76 -9.08
C VAL A 119 -4.53 6.34 -10.22
N ILE A 120 -3.90 7.03 -11.18
CA ILE A 120 -4.60 7.65 -12.31
C ILE A 120 -5.36 6.59 -13.12
N ILE A 121 -4.68 5.52 -13.51
CA ILE A 121 -5.28 4.46 -14.34
C ILE A 121 -6.38 3.71 -13.55
N SER A 122 -6.15 3.44 -12.26
CA SER A 122 -7.14 2.81 -11.39
C SER A 122 -8.44 3.61 -11.32
N ILE A 123 -8.36 4.92 -11.15
CA ILE A 123 -9.54 5.80 -11.08
C ILE A 123 -10.30 5.77 -12.41
N ILE A 124 -9.59 5.93 -13.53
CA ILE A 124 -10.20 5.88 -14.88
C ILE A 124 -10.92 4.54 -15.09
N GLN A 125 -10.25 3.43 -14.79
CA GLN A 125 -10.81 2.09 -14.96
C GLN A 125 -12.07 1.90 -14.08
N MET A 126 -12.04 2.33 -12.82
CA MET A 126 -13.20 2.24 -11.92
C MET A 126 -14.38 3.07 -12.43
N ILE A 127 -14.16 4.28 -12.93
CA ILE A 127 -15.22 5.14 -13.47
C ILE A 127 -15.84 4.50 -14.72
N VAL A 128 -15.02 4.03 -15.66
CA VAL A 128 -15.49 3.40 -16.91
C VAL A 128 -16.29 2.13 -16.62
N LEU A 129 -15.76 1.25 -15.76
CA LEU A 129 -16.45 0.01 -15.39
C LEU A 129 -17.75 0.28 -14.63
N SER A 130 -17.77 1.26 -13.73
CA SER A 130 -18.97 1.68 -13.00
C SER A 130 -20.06 2.21 -13.94
N LYS A 131 -19.70 3.04 -14.93
CA LYS A 131 -20.65 3.54 -15.95
C LYS A 131 -21.22 2.42 -16.80
N ASN A 132 -20.40 1.48 -17.25
CA ASN A 132 -20.85 0.37 -18.10
C ASN A 132 -21.77 -0.61 -17.36
N GLN A 133 -21.62 -0.75 -16.03
CA GLN A 133 -22.53 -1.55 -15.21
C GLN A 133 -23.91 -0.90 -15.02
N LYS A 134 -24.02 0.43 -15.06
CA LYS A 134 -25.32 1.12 -14.94
C LYS A 134 -26.15 1.10 -16.24
N LYS A 135 -25.53 0.75 -17.37
CA LYS A 135 -26.18 0.69 -18.69
C LYS A 135 -26.78 -0.68 -19.02
N ILE A 136 -26.48 -1.70 -18.22
CA ILE A 136 -26.98 -3.07 -18.33
C ILE A 136 -28.06 -3.24 -17.26
#